data_AF-A0A1H0URQ6-F1
#
_entry.id   AF-A0A1H0URQ6-F1
#
_cell.length_a   1.000
_cell.length_b   1.000
_cell.length_c   1.000
_cell.angle_alpha   90.00
_cell.angle_beta   90.00
_cell.angle_gamma   90.00
#
_symmetry.space_group_name_H-M   'P 1'
#
loop_
_entity.id
_entity.type
_entity.pdbx_description
1 polymer ?
#
loop_
_entity_poly.entity_id
_entity_poly.type
_entity_poly.pdbx_seq_one_letter_code
_entity_poly.pdbx_strand_id
1 'polypeptide(L)' 'MKNSITDIYKGWTISVAAKDEQCSQFTFTISSPSGQSQYVPMGGITKQRAIERAREMIDMEISFAGED' A
#
# COMPACT_ATOMS: atom_id res chain seq x y z
N MET A 1 -11.49 8.45 -15.35
CA MET A 1 -11.34 7.02 -15.00
C MET A 1 -10.62 6.96 -13.66
N LYS A 2 -11.23 6.37 -12.62
CA LYS A 2 -10.53 6.19 -11.33
C LYS A 2 -9.53 5.05 -11.49
N ASN A 3 -8.26 5.39 -11.70
CA ASN A 3 -7.16 4.43 -11.81
C ASN A 3 -6.76 3.95 -10.40
N SER A 4 -7.66 3.21 -9.75
CA SER A 4 -7.39 2.55 -8.49
C SER A 4 -7.27 1.05 -8.71
N ILE A 5 -6.30 0.42 -8.06
CA ILE A 5 -6.11 -1.02 -8.06
C ILE A 5 -6.15 -1.56 -6.64
N THR A 6 -6.61 -2.79 -6.52
CA THR A 6 -6.59 -3.51 -5.25
C THR A 6 -5.84 -4.82 -5.47
N ASP A 7 -4.93 -5.13 -4.57
CA ASP A 7 -4.14 -6.36 -4.55
C ASP A 7 -4.21 -6.98 -3.14
N ILE A 8 -4.09 -8.29 -3.03
CA ILE A 8 -4.02 -8.98 -1.73
C ILE A 8 -2.65 -9.62 -1.60
N TYR A 9 -1.94 -9.32 -0.51
CA TYR A 9 -0.60 -9.80 -0.26
C TYR A 9 -0.46 -10.29 1.18
N LYS A 10 -0.13 -11.57 1.38
CA LYS A 10 0.02 -12.21 2.69
C LYS A 10 -1.20 -11.99 3.62
N GLY A 11 -2.40 -11.95 3.06
CA GLY A 11 -3.64 -11.68 3.80
C GLY A 11 -3.94 -10.20 4.06
N TRP A 12 -3.02 -9.29 3.71
CA TRP A 12 -3.24 -7.85 3.75
C TRP A 12 -3.86 -7.36 2.45
N THR A 13 -4.73 -6.37 2.55
CA THR A 13 -5.33 -5.71 1.37
C THR A 13 -4.55 -4.44 1.04
N ILE A 14 -4.06 -4.34 -0.19
CA ILE A 14 -3.35 -3.17 -0.73
C ILE A 14 -4.28 -2.46 -1.70
N SER A 15 -4.63 -1.21 -1.43
CA SER A 15 -5.41 -0.36 -2.34
C SER A 15 -4.55 0.80 -2.81
N VAL A 16 -4.16 0.84 -4.08
CA VAL A 16 -3.39 1.95 -4.67
C VAL A 16 -4.32 2.82 -5.50
N ALA A 17 -4.27 4.13 -5.31
CA ALA A 17 -5.00 5.10 -6.10
C ALA A 17 -4.04 6.15 -6.68
N ALA A 18 -4.26 6.53 -7.93
CA ALA A 18 -3.59 7.70 -8.49
C ALA A 18 -4.19 8.97 -7.85
N LYS A 19 -3.33 9.83 -7.30
CA LYS A 19 -3.72 11.17 -6.84
C LYS A 19 -3.22 12.18 -7.89
N ASP A 20 -4.16 12.65 -8.71
CA ASP A 20 -3.87 13.61 -9.77
C ASP A 20 -4.01 15.04 -9.22
N GLU A 21 -3.03 15.91 -9.49
CA GLU A 21 -3.24 17.34 -9.81
C GLU A 21 -1.93 18.08 -10.20
N GLN A 22 -0.72 17.57 -9.93
CA GLN A 22 0.52 18.21 -10.47
C GLN A 22 1.83 17.40 -10.40
N CYS A 23 1.93 16.44 -9.49
CA CYS A 23 3.08 15.53 -9.39
C CYS A 23 2.51 14.11 -9.48
N SER A 24 2.95 13.29 -10.44
CA SER A 24 2.49 11.92 -10.69
C SER A 24 2.63 11.01 -9.47
N GLN A 25 1.79 11.20 -8.45
CA GLN A 25 1.94 10.57 -7.14
C GLN A 25 0.81 9.56 -6.96
N PHE A 26 1.20 8.36 -6.57
CA PHE A 26 0.29 7.29 -6.20
C PHE A 26 0.20 7.28 -4.68
N THR A 27 -1.04 7.23 -4.18
CA THR A 27 -1.33 6.96 -2.78
C THR A 27 -1.65 5.48 -2.64
N PHE A 28 -1.39 4.91 -1.47
CA PHE A 28 -1.88 3.57 -1.18
C PHE A 28 -2.35 3.43 0.26
N THR A 29 -3.25 2.48 0.48
CA THR A 29 -3.71 2.05 1.79
C THR A 29 -3.38 0.57 1.93
N ILE A 30 -2.75 0.18 3.04
CA ILE A 30 -2.61 -1.23 3.42
C ILE A 30 -3.55 -1.51 4.59
N SER A 31 -4.28 -2.61 4.53
CA SER A 31 -5.17 -3.06 5.61
C SER A 31 -4.76 -4.45 6.06
N SER A 32 -4.49 -4.59 7.36
CA SER A 32 -4.15 -5.86 7.98
C SER A 32 -5.40 -6.72 8.18
N PRO A 33 -5.24 -8.06 8.22
CA PRO A 33 -6.34 -8.96 8.58
C PRO A 33 -6.81 -8.77 10.05
N SER A 34 -5.98 -8.16 10.90
CA SER A 34 -6.34 -7.78 12.28
C SER A 34 -7.24 -6.53 12.35
N GLY A 35 -7.53 -5.89 11.21
CA GLY A 35 -8.41 -4.72 11.12
C GLY A 35 -7.68 -3.37 11.23
N GLN A 36 -6.35 -3.36 11.31
CA GLN A 36 -5.57 -2.13 11.23
C GLN A 36 -5.48 -1.68 9.77
N SER A 37 -5.47 -0.37 9.54
CA SER A 37 -5.30 0.18 8.20
C SER A 37 -4.38 1.39 8.23
N GLN A 38 -3.45 1.45 7.29
CA GLN A 38 -2.48 2.52 7.18
C GLN A 38 -2.54 3.15 5.80
N TYR A 39 -2.82 4.45 5.77
CA TYR A 39 -2.86 5.25 4.56
C TYR A 39 -1.54 5.97 4.35
N VAL A 40 -0.98 5.83 3.14
CA VAL A 40 0.28 6.43 2.72
C VAL A 40 0.03 7.36 1.52
N PRO A 41 0.08 8.70 1.73
CA PRO A 41 -0.22 9.68 0.69
C PRO A 41 0.88 9.83 -0.37
N MET A 42 2.09 9.32 -0.12
CA MET A 42 3.21 9.36 -1.07
C MET A 42 3.80 7.97 -1.25
N GLY A 43 3.05 7.11 -1.93
CA GLY A 43 3.44 5.73 -2.16
C GLY A 43 4.48 5.55 -3.26
N GLY A 44 4.49 6.42 -4.25
CA GLY A 44 5.50 6.41 -5.32
C GLY A 44 5.09 7.23 -6.53
N ILE A 45 6.01 7.38 -7.48
CA ILE A 45 5.75 8.08 -8.74
C ILE A 45 5.06 7.22 -9.81
N THR A 46 5.08 5.89 -9.59
CA THR A 46 4.41 4.92 -10.45
C THR A 46 3.59 3.96 -9.58
N LYS A 47 2.56 3.38 -10.19
CA LYS A 47 1.74 2.32 -9.58
C LYS A 47 2.61 1.17 -9.06
N GLN A 48 3.60 0.74 -9.85
CA GLN A 48 4.48 -0.36 -9.47
C GLN A 48 5.26 -0.02 -8.19
N ARG A 49 5.82 1.19 -8.09
CA ARG A 49 6.53 1.60 -6.87
C ARG A 49 5.63 1.70 -5.65
N ALA A 50 4.39 2.15 -5.80
CA ALA A 50 3.44 2.16 -4.71
C ALA A 50 3.11 0.74 -4.20
N ILE A 51 2.98 -0.24 -5.10
CA ILE A 51 2.76 -1.65 -4.71
C ILE A 51 4.00 -2.23 -4.03
N GLU A 52 5.20 -2.04 -4.60
CA GLU A 52 6.44 -2.54 -4.02
C GLU A 52 6.63 -2.01 -2.60
N ARG A 53 6.45 -0.70 -2.41
CA ARG A 53 6.55 -0.05 -1.09
C ARG A 53 5.49 -0.56 -0.12
N ALA A 54 4.26 -0.76 -0.58
CA ALA A 54 3.21 -1.36 0.25
C ALA A 54 3.58 -2.76 0.71
N ARG A 55 4.18 -3.59 -0.16
CA ARG A 55 4.65 -4.93 0.18
C ARG A 55 5.82 -4.89 1.17
N GLU A 56 6.79 -4.01 0.98
CA GLU A 56 7.91 -3.81 1.92
C GLU A 56 7.40 -3.43 3.33
N MET A 57 6.39 -2.57 3.41
CA MET A 57 5.76 -2.21 4.69
C MET A 57 5.05 -3.40 5.34
N ILE A 58 4.31 -4.20 4.56
CA ILE A 58 3.64 -5.40 5.06
C ILE A 58 4.68 -6.43 5.54
N ASP A 59 5.76 -6.66 4.78
CA ASP A 59 6.84 -7.57 5.15
C ASP A 59 7.52 -7.12 6.45
N MET A 60 7.75 -5.82 6.63
CA MET A 60 8.27 -5.24 7.86
C MET A 60 7.32 -5.48 9.04
N GLU A 61 6.03 -5.14 8.90
CA GLU A 61 5.02 -5.35 9.94
C GLU A 61 4.88 -6.83 10.34
N ILE A 62 4.90 -7.74 9.37
CA ILE A 62 4.86 -9.19 9.62
C ILE A 62 6.13 -9.64 10.34
N SER A 63 7.29 -9.12 9.95
CA SER A 63 8.56 -9.45 10.62
C SER A 63 8.54 -9.00 12.08
N PHE A 64 8.12 -7.76 12.35
CA PHE A 64 7.97 -7.24 13.71
C PHE A 64 6.93 -8.01 14.53
N ALA A 65 5.81 -8.45 13.91
CA ALA A 65 4.77 -9.21 14.60
C ALA A 65 5.15 -10.70 14.83
N GLY A 66 6.13 -11.23 14.08
CA GLY A 66 6.61 -12.60 14.18
C GLY A 66 7.81 -12.79 15.10
N GLU A 67 8.36 -11.71 15.66
CA GLU A 67 9.35 -11.76 16.74
C GLU A 67 8.66 -11.88 18.10
N ASP A 68 8.12 -13.07 18.40
CA ASP A 68 7.75 -13.54 19.75
C ASP A 68 8.32 -14.94 20.01
#